data_AF-A0AAD8YCR2-F1
#
_entry.id   AF-A0AAD8YCR2-F1
#
_cell.length_a   1.000
_cell.length_b   1.000
_cell.length_c   1.000
_cell.angle_alpha   90.00
_cell.angle_beta   90.00
_cell.angle_gamma   90.00
#
_symmetry.space_group_name_H-M   'P 1'
#
loop_
_entity.id
_entity.type
_entity.pdbx_description
1 polymer ?
#
loop_
_entity_poly.entity_id
_entity_poly.type
_entity_poly.pdbx_seq_one_letter_code
_entity_poly.pdbx_strand_id
1 'polypeptide(L)'
;MYIPSDVILSSNRAIAEFGRLEEAESLLQANGVENEMREFYLMLKILVELEKGEESPYYHYFNGLPRFFANGPSMTPFCYRCIPPFAAKLCQKERVKLNHVAFGCKSRVQFLSEKTRGDSLLWEWAFQIVYTRSFEAPDGSGDLCLYPIGDMFNHATEANVAYEYDEAGNCYVQTTTDVAAGPLTMTYSDPTIHPICWHDMDF
;
A
#
# COMPACT_ATOMS: atom_id res chain seq x y z
N MET A 1 18.67 -6.01 -8.18
CA MET A 1 17.78 -4.99 -8.76
C MET A 1 18.06 -3.66 -8.08
N TYR A 2 18.00 -2.54 -8.79
CA TYR A 2 18.27 -1.20 -8.27
C TYR A 2 17.05 -0.30 -8.47
N ILE A 3 16.65 0.41 -7.43
CA ILE A 3 15.51 1.31 -7.38
C ILE A 3 16.00 2.67 -6.86
N PRO A 4 16.13 3.68 -7.73
CA PRO A 4 16.51 5.03 -7.33
C PRO A 4 15.61 5.62 -6.25
N SER A 5 16.17 6.42 -5.35
CA SER A 5 15.41 7.03 -4.25
C SER A 5 14.31 7.98 -4.73
N ASP A 6 14.55 8.70 -5.82
CA ASP A 6 13.61 9.64 -6.43
C ASP A 6 12.34 8.97 -6.96
N VAL A 7 12.42 7.71 -7.42
CA VAL A 7 11.25 6.94 -7.91
C VAL A 7 10.52 6.17 -6.81
N ILE A 8 11.04 6.11 -5.58
CA ILE A 8 10.26 5.51 -4.47
C ILE A 8 9.07 6.43 -4.18
N LEU A 9 7.88 5.86 -3.96
CA LEU A 9 6.71 6.65 -3.54
C LEU A 9 6.68 6.62 -2.02
N SER A 10 6.78 7.78 -1.36
CA SER A 10 6.90 7.90 0.09
C SER A 10 5.77 8.73 0.67
N SER A 11 5.23 8.30 1.81
CA SER A 11 4.19 9.00 2.53
C SER A 11 4.67 10.36 3.06
N ASN A 12 5.92 10.43 3.56
CA ASN A 12 6.50 11.69 4.04
C ASN A 12 6.70 12.68 2.90
N ARG A 13 7.16 12.23 1.73
CA ARG A 13 7.25 13.09 0.53
C ARG A 13 5.87 13.55 0.07
N ALA A 14 4.86 12.69 0.10
CA ALA A 14 3.50 13.07 -0.22
C ALA A 14 2.94 14.13 0.76
N ILE A 15 3.19 13.98 2.05
CA ILE A 15 2.82 14.98 3.08
C ILE A 15 3.53 16.31 2.81
N ALA A 16 4.82 16.28 2.49
CA ALA A 16 5.59 17.49 2.17
C ALA A 16 5.12 18.17 0.88
N GLU A 17 4.75 17.39 -0.14
CA GLU A 17 4.26 17.87 -1.44
C GLU A 17 2.88 18.53 -1.33
N PHE A 18 1.94 17.89 -0.63
CA PHE A 18 0.54 18.36 -0.57
C PHE A 18 0.29 19.33 0.59
N GLY A 19 1.18 19.36 1.59
CA GLY A 19 0.93 20.03 2.86
C GLY A 19 -0.12 19.29 3.70
N ARG A 20 -0.45 19.86 4.87
CA ARG A 20 -1.44 19.27 5.79
C ARG A 20 -2.87 19.51 5.28
N LEU A 21 -3.65 18.44 5.22
CA LEU A 21 -5.06 18.45 4.86
C LEU A 21 -5.92 18.40 6.13
N GLU A 22 -5.96 19.49 6.88
CA GLU A 22 -6.56 19.56 8.23
C GLU A 22 -7.99 19.01 8.32
N GLU A 23 -8.84 19.31 7.33
CA GLU A 23 -10.23 18.80 7.30
C GLU A 23 -10.28 17.28 7.13
N ALA A 24 -9.42 16.72 6.27
CA ALA A 24 -9.35 15.28 6.05
C ALA A 24 -8.76 14.56 7.28
N GLU A 25 -7.69 15.12 7.85
CA GLU A 25 -7.03 14.60 9.04
C GLU A 25 -7.97 14.59 10.26
N SER A 26 -8.76 15.65 10.44
CA SER A 26 -9.77 15.72 11.49
C SER A 26 -10.84 14.64 11.33
N LEU A 27 -11.23 14.30 10.09
CA LEU A 27 -12.16 13.20 9.83
C LEU A 27 -11.53 11.83 10.11
N LEU A 28 -10.26 11.62 9.77
CA LEU A 28 -9.54 10.39 10.11
C LEU A 28 -9.49 10.19 11.63
N GLN A 29 -9.20 11.26 12.38
CA GLN A 29 -9.23 11.26 13.85
C GLN A 29 -10.63 10.99 14.40
N ALA A 30 -11.66 11.69 13.90
CA ALA A 30 -13.03 11.49 14.35
C ALA A 30 -13.55 10.05 14.09
N ASN A 31 -13.02 9.38 13.07
CA ASN A 31 -13.35 8.01 12.70
C ASN A 31 -12.46 6.95 13.36
N GLY A 32 -11.53 7.35 14.24
CA GLY A 32 -10.64 6.43 14.97
C GLY A 32 -9.61 5.71 14.07
N VAL A 33 -9.21 6.34 12.97
CA VAL A 33 -8.20 5.85 12.02
C VAL A 33 -7.04 6.84 11.86
N GLU A 34 -6.74 7.60 12.91
CA GLU A 34 -5.67 8.60 12.95
C GLU A 34 -4.28 8.02 12.68
N ASN A 35 -4.07 6.73 12.98
CA ASN A 35 -2.81 6.05 12.72
C ASN A 35 -2.60 5.73 11.23
N GLU A 36 -3.64 5.91 10.40
CA GLU A 36 -3.60 5.59 8.96
C GLU A 36 -3.27 6.83 8.10
N MET A 37 -2.69 7.88 8.70
CA MET A 37 -2.36 9.11 7.98
C MET A 37 -1.36 8.85 6.84
N ARG A 38 -0.33 8.03 7.09
CA ARG A 38 0.72 7.76 6.09
C ARG A 38 0.13 7.06 4.86
N GLU A 39 -0.73 6.08 5.11
CA GLU A 39 -1.48 5.32 4.12
C GLU A 39 -2.37 6.25 3.31
N PHE A 40 -3.11 7.16 3.97
CA PHE A 40 -3.96 8.14 3.30
C PHE A 40 -3.15 9.03 2.34
N TYR A 41 -2.05 9.62 2.78
CA TYR A 41 -1.21 10.47 1.91
C TYR A 41 -0.57 9.70 0.76
N LEU A 42 -0.12 8.47 1.00
CA LEU A 42 0.42 7.61 -0.04
C LEU A 42 -0.65 7.24 -1.09
N MET A 43 -1.89 6.99 -0.67
CA MET A 43 -3.02 6.83 -1.58
C MET A 43 -3.24 8.07 -2.44
N LEU A 44 -3.22 9.27 -1.85
CA LEU A 44 -3.39 10.52 -2.61
C LEU A 44 -2.28 10.70 -3.64
N LYS A 45 -1.05 10.34 -3.30
CA LYS A 45 0.07 10.39 -4.24
C LYS A 45 -0.16 9.47 -5.45
N ILE A 46 -0.63 8.24 -5.23
CA ILE A 46 -1.00 7.33 -6.32
C ILE A 46 -2.09 7.95 -7.20
N LEU A 47 -3.14 8.51 -6.60
CA LEU A 47 -4.26 9.11 -7.35
C LEU A 47 -3.82 10.32 -8.19
N VAL A 48 -3.00 11.20 -7.65
CA VAL A 48 -2.43 12.35 -8.40
C VAL A 48 -1.61 11.88 -9.59
N GLU A 49 -0.77 10.87 -9.39
CA GLU A 49 0.07 10.33 -10.46
C GLU A 49 -0.76 9.59 -11.53
N LEU A 50 -1.89 8.99 -11.16
CA LEU A 50 -2.82 8.42 -12.13
C LEU A 50 -3.53 9.49 -12.99
N GLU A 51 -3.84 10.67 -12.44
CA GLU A 51 -4.47 11.76 -13.22
C GLU A 51 -3.56 12.27 -14.35
N LYS A 52 -2.25 12.19 -14.15
CA LYS A 52 -1.25 12.54 -15.16
C LYS A 52 -1.17 11.52 -16.31
N GLY A 53 -1.73 10.32 -16.13
CA GLY A 53 -1.71 9.28 -17.15
C GLY A 53 -0.28 8.99 -17.63
N GLU A 54 -0.07 9.01 -18.95
CA GLU A 54 1.24 8.76 -19.59
C GLU A 54 2.32 9.79 -19.25
N GLU A 55 1.94 10.96 -18.73
CA GLU A 55 2.90 11.98 -18.28
C GLU A 55 3.50 11.64 -16.91
N SER A 56 2.92 10.69 -16.17
CA SER A 56 3.49 10.22 -14.92
C SER A 56 4.65 9.26 -15.18
N PRO A 57 5.80 9.43 -14.49
CA PRO A 57 6.86 8.43 -14.54
C PRO A 57 6.43 7.06 -14.00
N TYR A 58 5.31 7.01 -13.26
CA TYR A 58 4.74 5.80 -12.67
C TYR A 58 3.72 5.10 -13.56
N TYR A 59 3.39 5.64 -14.75
CA TYR A 59 2.32 5.13 -15.60
C TYR A 59 2.43 3.63 -15.88
N HIS A 60 3.61 3.17 -16.32
CA HIS A 60 3.83 1.76 -16.63
C HIS A 60 3.80 0.87 -15.37
N TYR A 61 4.34 1.37 -14.26
CA TYR A 61 4.29 0.67 -12.99
C TYR A 61 2.85 0.45 -12.54
N PHE A 62 2.02 1.49 -12.50
CA PHE A 62 0.61 1.36 -12.11
C PHE A 62 -0.22 0.49 -13.05
N ASN A 63 0.11 0.46 -14.35
CA ASN A 63 -0.51 -0.45 -15.30
C ASN A 63 -0.09 -1.91 -15.12
N GLY A 64 1.09 -2.16 -14.54
CA GLY A 64 1.53 -3.50 -14.15
C GLY A 64 0.95 -4.01 -12.83
N LEU A 65 0.32 -3.15 -12.04
CA LEU A 65 -0.21 -3.53 -10.72
C LEU A 65 -1.51 -4.36 -10.81
N PRO A 66 -1.78 -5.21 -9.80
CA PRO A 66 -3.00 -6.02 -9.75
C PRO A 66 -4.29 -5.20 -9.88
N ARG A 67 -5.31 -5.81 -10.46
CA ARG A 67 -6.69 -5.26 -10.52
C ARG A 67 -7.68 -6.03 -9.65
N PHE A 68 -7.26 -7.16 -9.11
CA PHE A 68 -8.05 -8.04 -8.26
C PHE A 68 -7.29 -8.32 -6.97
N PHE A 69 -8.02 -8.31 -5.85
CA PHE A 69 -7.47 -8.57 -4.52
C PHE A 69 -8.39 -9.57 -3.81
N ALA A 70 -7.81 -10.36 -2.91
CA ALA A 70 -8.49 -11.43 -2.17
C ALA A 70 -8.44 -11.21 -0.65
N ASN A 71 -8.52 -9.94 -0.21
CA ASN A 71 -8.50 -9.56 1.20
C ASN A 71 -9.86 -9.05 1.69
N GLY A 72 -9.94 -8.67 2.97
CA GLY A 72 -11.21 -8.34 3.64
C GLY A 72 -12.05 -7.27 2.95
N PRO A 73 -11.46 -6.17 2.43
CA PRO A 73 -12.22 -5.17 1.69
C PRO A 73 -12.80 -5.69 0.39
N SER A 74 -12.17 -6.64 -0.31
CA SER A 74 -12.70 -7.19 -1.58
C SER A 74 -13.78 -8.26 -1.39
N MET A 75 -14.11 -8.63 -0.15
CA MET A 75 -15.13 -9.63 0.16
C MET A 75 -16.56 -9.07 0.06
N THR A 76 -17.49 -9.91 -0.40
CA THR A 76 -18.93 -9.61 -0.30
C THR A 76 -19.46 -9.90 1.11
N PRO A 77 -20.63 -9.36 1.51
CA PRO A 77 -21.24 -9.69 2.80
C PRO A 77 -21.48 -11.18 3.03
N PHE A 78 -21.65 -11.96 1.95
CA PHE A 78 -21.78 -13.42 2.04
C PHE A 78 -20.46 -14.09 2.42
N CYS A 79 -19.34 -13.64 1.85
CA CYS A 79 -18.00 -14.19 2.12
C CYS A 79 -17.66 -14.17 3.63
N TYR A 80 -18.06 -13.11 4.35
CA TYR A 80 -17.84 -13.03 5.81
C TYR A 80 -18.59 -14.11 6.61
N ARG A 81 -19.64 -14.72 6.04
CA ARG A 81 -20.38 -15.82 6.66
C ARG A 81 -19.77 -17.18 6.37
N CYS A 82 -18.87 -17.24 5.39
CA CYS A 82 -18.20 -18.47 4.94
C CYS A 82 -16.88 -18.72 5.67
N ILE A 83 -16.34 -17.73 6.37
CA ILE A 83 -15.06 -17.82 7.09
C ILE A 83 -15.28 -17.84 8.61
N PRO A 84 -14.31 -18.35 9.40
CA PRO A 84 -14.43 -18.38 10.85
C PRO A 84 -14.76 -17.01 11.45
N PRO A 85 -15.57 -16.91 12.54
CA PRO A 85 -16.04 -15.64 13.07
C PRO A 85 -14.94 -14.63 13.42
N PHE A 86 -13.79 -15.12 13.88
CA PHE A 86 -12.64 -14.27 14.17
C PHE A 86 -12.03 -13.66 12.90
N ALA A 87 -11.81 -14.46 11.86
CA ALA A 87 -11.34 -13.98 10.55
C ALA A 87 -12.35 -13.01 9.92
N ALA A 88 -13.65 -13.33 9.99
CA ALA A 88 -14.72 -12.44 9.54
C ALA A 88 -14.64 -11.06 10.22
N LYS A 89 -14.44 -11.03 11.54
CA LYS A 89 -14.30 -9.77 12.29
C LYS A 89 -13.09 -8.95 11.84
N LEU A 90 -11.97 -9.60 11.54
CA LEU A 90 -10.76 -8.92 11.06
C LEU A 90 -10.96 -8.37 9.64
N CYS A 91 -11.48 -9.17 8.72
CA CYS A 91 -11.81 -8.71 7.37
C CYS A 91 -12.84 -7.57 7.36
N GLN A 92 -13.83 -7.61 8.26
CA GLN A 92 -14.79 -6.52 8.44
C GLN A 92 -14.13 -5.24 8.97
N LYS A 93 -13.15 -5.34 9.88
CA LYS A 93 -12.36 -4.19 10.33
C LYS A 93 -11.60 -3.55 9.18
N GLU A 94 -10.99 -4.34 8.31
CA GLU A 94 -10.32 -3.83 7.10
C GLU A 94 -11.31 -3.11 6.17
N ARG A 95 -12.52 -3.66 5.96
CA ARG A 95 -13.59 -3.00 5.18
C ARG A 95 -14.04 -1.69 5.81
N VAL A 96 -14.16 -1.61 7.14
CA VAL A 96 -14.45 -0.35 7.87
C VAL A 96 -13.32 0.66 7.66
N LYS A 97 -12.06 0.20 7.72
CA LYS A 97 -10.90 1.04 7.46
C LYS A 97 -10.93 1.63 6.04
N LEU A 98 -11.21 0.82 5.02
CA LEU A 98 -11.43 1.30 3.64
C LEU A 98 -12.48 2.42 3.60
N ASN A 99 -13.63 2.22 4.25
CA ASN A 99 -14.69 3.23 4.25
C ASN A 99 -14.24 4.55 4.88
N HIS A 100 -13.50 4.52 5.99
CA HIS A 100 -13.07 5.73 6.69
C HIS A 100 -11.91 6.43 5.97
N VAL A 101 -10.88 5.69 5.59
CA VAL A 101 -9.64 6.23 4.99
C VAL A 101 -9.87 6.64 3.54
N ALA A 102 -10.42 5.73 2.73
CA ALA A 102 -10.58 5.97 1.30
C ALA A 102 -11.84 6.79 0.98
N PHE A 103 -12.98 6.45 1.58
CA PHE A 103 -14.25 7.05 1.15
C PHE A 103 -14.67 8.26 1.99
N GLY A 104 -14.36 8.26 3.30
CA GLY A 104 -14.73 9.32 4.22
C GLY A 104 -14.09 10.68 3.91
N CYS A 105 -12.91 10.69 3.30
CA CYS A 105 -12.12 11.91 3.09
C CYS A 105 -12.19 12.49 1.66
N LYS A 106 -12.85 11.82 0.71
CA LYS A 106 -12.85 12.19 -0.73
C LYS A 106 -13.21 13.63 -1.01
N SER A 107 -14.26 14.12 -0.35
CA SER A 107 -14.77 15.48 -0.55
C SER A 107 -13.85 16.58 0.01
N ARG A 108 -12.81 16.21 0.76
CA ARG A 108 -11.84 17.12 1.38
C ARG A 108 -10.56 17.30 0.57
N VAL A 109 -10.36 16.49 -0.48
CA VAL A 109 -9.15 16.51 -1.30
C VAL A 109 -9.37 17.31 -2.58
N GLN A 110 -9.34 18.64 -2.45
CA GLN A 110 -9.78 19.54 -3.53
C GLN A 110 -8.86 19.59 -4.76
N PHE A 111 -7.59 19.19 -4.62
CA PHE A 111 -6.63 19.20 -5.72
C PHE A 111 -6.82 18.05 -6.72
N LEU A 112 -7.49 16.96 -6.33
CA LEU A 112 -7.87 15.89 -7.26
C LEU A 112 -9.07 16.34 -8.10
N SER A 113 -9.18 15.92 -9.36
CA SER A 113 -10.34 16.23 -10.20
C SER A 113 -11.65 15.65 -9.63
N GLU A 114 -12.78 16.25 -10.00
CA GLU A 114 -14.12 15.72 -9.65
C GLU A 114 -14.32 14.28 -10.13
N LYS A 115 -13.77 13.93 -11.29
CA LYS A 115 -13.80 12.57 -11.84
C LYS A 115 -13.13 11.60 -10.89
N THR A 116 -11.91 11.90 -10.45
CA THR A 116 -11.13 11.04 -9.54
C THR A 116 -11.77 10.97 -8.17
N ARG A 117 -12.28 12.07 -7.63
CA ARG A 117 -13.03 12.07 -6.35
C ARG A 117 -14.31 11.23 -6.41
N GLY A 118 -14.99 11.25 -7.55
CA GLY A 118 -16.24 10.50 -7.78
C GLY A 118 -16.04 9.00 -8.02
N ASP A 119 -14.85 8.57 -8.43
CA ASP A 119 -14.58 7.17 -8.78
C ASP A 119 -14.28 6.33 -7.53
N SER A 120 -15.27 5.59 -7.04
CA SER A 120 -15.07 4.78 -5.83
C SER A 120 -14.24 3.54 -6.05
N LEU A 121 -14.24 2.98 -7.25
CA LEU A 121 -13.42 1.82 -7.57
C LEU A 121 -11.94 2.20 -7.61
N LEU A 122 -11.62 3.41 -8.08
CA LEU A 122 -10.24 3.90 -8.12
C LEU A 122 -9.66 4.11 -6.71
N TRP A 123 -10.46 4.67 -5.79
CA TRP A 123 -10.02 4.84 -4.40
C TRP A 123 -9.91 3.53 -3.64
N GLU A 124 -10.83 2.58 -3.90
CA GLU A 124 -10.70 1.22 -3.37
C GLU A 124 -9.42 0.56 -3.90
N TRP A 125 -9.15 0.68 -5.20
CA TRP A 125 -7.92 0.18 -5.80
C TRP A 125 -6.66 0.80 -5.18
N ALA A 126 -6.61 2.13 -5.02
CA ALA A 126 -5.46 2.81 -4.40
C ALA A 126 -5.25 2.36 -2.94
N PHE A 127 -6.34 2.19 -2.19
CA PHE A 127 -6.29 1.59 -0.84
C PHE A 127 -5.68 0.19 -0.90
N GLN A 128 -6.16 -0.67 -1.80
CA GLN A 128 -5.63 -2.03 -1.90
C GLN A 128 -4.15 -2.05 -2.24
N ILE A 129 -3.67 -1.18 -3.13
CA ILE A 129 -2.25 -1.08 -3.46
C ILE A 129 -1.42 -0.71 -2.23
N VAL A 130 -1.80 0.33 -1.50
CA VAL A 130 -1.05 0.77 -0.31
C VAL A 130 -1.01 -0.36 0.73
N TYR A 131 -2.16 -0.90 1.11
CA TYR A 131 -2.23 -1.87 2.21
C TYR A 131 -1.64 -3.24 1.89
N THR A 132 -1.39 -3.56 0.63
CA THR A 132 -0.83 -4.87 0.24
C THR A 132 0.61 -4.80 -0.25
N ARG A 133 1.14 -3.60 -0.54
CA ARG A 133 2.44 -3.46 -1.21
C ARG A 133 3.37 -2.41 -0.60
N SER A 134 2.86 -1.57 0.30
CA SER A 134 3.73 -0.59 0.97
C SER A 134 4.46 -1.21 2.17
N PHE A 135 5.69 -0.78 2.39
CA PHE A 135 6.53 -1.20 3.50
C PHE A 135 7.05 0.02 4.26
N GLU A 136 7.24 -0.13 5.56
CA GLU A 136 7.91 0.89 6.36
C GLU A 136 9.39 0.97 5.95
N ALA A 137 9.91 2.18 5.79
CA ALA A 137 11.32 2.42 5.52
C ALA A 137 12.16 1.92 6.71
N PRO A 138 13.29 1.22 6.49
CA PRO A 138 14.06 0.59 7.57
C PRO A 138 14.93 1.58 8.35
N ASP A 139 14.87 2.87 8.04
CA ASP A 139 15.63 3.93 8.69
C ASP A 139 15.04 4.37 10.04
N GLY A 140 13.92 3.76 10.46
CA GLY A 140 13.21 4.09 11.69
C GLY A 140 12.47 5.43 11.63
N SER A 141 12.38 6.07 10.45
CA SER A 141 11.60 7.29 10.26
C SER A 141 10.09 7.06 10.38
N GLY A 142 9.66 5.80 10.28
CA GLY A 142 8.26 5.45 10.13
C GLY A 142 7.69 5.92 8.79
N ASP A 143 8.50 6.19 7.77
CA ASP A 143 7.97 6.50 6.44
C ASP A 143 7.36 5.24 5.80
N LEU A 144 6.16 5.35 5.25
CA LEU A 144 5.54 4.28 4.49
C LEU A 144 5.83 4.46 2.98
N CYS A 145 6.41 3.45 2.36
CA CYS A 145 6.93 3.53 1.00
C CYS A 145 6.41 2.42 0.08
N LEU A 146 6.17 2.75 -1.19
CA LEU A 146 6.08 1.78 -2.29
C LEU A 146 7.39 1.82 -3.08
N TYR A 147 7.93 0.64 -3.37
CA TYR A 147 9.16 0.45 -4.11
C TYR A 147 8.82 -0.09 -5.50
N PRO A 148 8.69 0.76 -6.54
CA PRO A 148 8.24 0.30 -7.85
C PRO A 148 9.09 -0.86 -8.36
N ILE A 149 8.43 -1.92 -8.84
CA ILE A 149 9.03 -3.18 -9.30
C ILE A 149 9.63 -4.02 -8.16
N GLY A 150 10.25 -3.40 -7.15
CA GLY A 150 10.73 -4.09 -5.95
C GLY A 150 9.61 -4.79 -5.20
N ASP A 151 8.44 -4.15 -5.10
CA ASP A 151 7.28 -4.71 -4.41
C ASP A 151 6.60 -5.90 -5.12
N MET A 152 7.11 -6.34 -6.27
CA MET A 152 6.56 -7.44 -7.07
C MET A 152 7.00 -8.84 -6.62
N PHE A 153 7.99 -8.95 -5.73
CA PHE A 153 8.40 -10.24 -5.19
C PHE A 153 7.34 -10.79 -4.25
N ASN A 154 6.93 -12.05 -4.44
CA ASN A 154 5.98 -12.70 -3.55
C ASN A 154 6.61 -13.08 -2.21
N HIS A 155 5.75 -13.34 -1.23
CA HIS A 155 6.16 -13.88 0.05
C HIS A 155 6.67 -15.33 -0.08
N ALA A 156 7.72 -15.68 0.67
CA ALA A 156 8.03 -17.05 1.02
C ALA A 156 8.66 -17.13 2.42
N THR A 157 8.45 -18.27 3.09
CA THR A 157 9.13 -18.62 4.35
C THR A 157 10.65 -18.70 4.15
N GLU A 158 11.08 -19.34 3.07
CA GLU A 158 12.49 -19.42 2.67
C GLU A 158 12.74 -18.39 1.56
N ALA A 159 12.78 -17.12 1.98
CA ALA A 159 13.05 -16.01 1.08
C ALA A 159 14.49 -16.03 0.56
N ASN A 160 14.66 -15.64 -0.70
CA ASN A 160 15.95 -15.65 -1.37
C ASN A 160 16.39 -14.26 -1.84
N VAL A 161 15.60 -13.22 -1.56
CA VAL A 161 15.99 -11.82 -1.75
C VAL A 161 15.74 -10.98 -0.49
N ALA A 162 16.53 -9.92 -0.34
CA ALA A 162 16.38 -8.91 0.70
C ALA A 162 16.51 -7.50 0.13
N TYR A 163 15.87 -6.53 0.79
CA TYR A 163 16.08 -5.12 0.53
C TYR A 163 17.29 -4.61 1.30
N GLU A 164 18.13 -3.86 0.61
CA GLU A 164 19.24 -3.10 1.16
C GLU A 164 19.14 -1.65 0.68
N TYR A 165 19.72 -0.74 1.45
CA TYR A 165 19.60 0.69 1.20
C TYR A 165 20.97 1.33 1.32
N ASP A 166 21.29 2.26 0.43
CA ASP A 166 22.50 3.09 0.56
C ASP A 166 22.22 4.40 1.31
N GLU A 167 23.29 5.15 1.59
CA GLU A 167 23.20 6.44 2.29
C GLU A 167 22.41 7.50 1.52
N ALA A 168 22.23 7.34 0.21
CA ALA A 168 21.44 8.23 -0.63
C ALA A 168 19.95 7.82 -0.69
N GLY A 169 19.57 6.78 0.05
CA GLY A 169 18.20 6.25 0.14
C GLY A 169 17.79 5.42 -1.07
N ASN A 170 18.72 5.03 -1.95
CA ASN A 170 18.38 4.12 -3.04
C ASN A 170 18.18 2.72 -2.49
N CYS A 171 17.21 1.99 -3.05
CA CYS A 171 16.90 0.63 -2.65
C CYS A 171 17.54 -0.37 -3.63
N TYR A 172 18.15 -1.40 -3.08
CA TYR A 172 18.72 -2.53 -3.80
C TYR A 172 17.98 -3.78 -3.35
N VAL A 173 17.53 -4.58 -4.31
CA VAL A 173 17.03 -5.93 -4.03
C VAL A 173 18.08 -6.92 -4.46
N GLN A 174 18.66 -7.61 -3.50
CA GLN A 174 19.78 -8.54 -3.71
C GLN A 174 19.39 -9.95 -3.31
N THR A 175 19.93 -10.93 -4.02
CA THR A 175 19.81 -12.32 -3.61
C THR A 175 20.67 -12.57 -2.37
N THR A 176 20.12 -13.24 -1.37
CA THR A 176 20.84 -13.55 -0.12
C THR A 176 21.72 -14.81 -0.26
N THR A 177 21.48 -15.60 -1.30
CA THR A 177 22.20 -16.83 -1.64
C THR A 177 22.25 -16.99 -3.17
N ASP A 178 22.97 -18.00 -3.66
CA ASP A 178 22.89 -18.37 -5.08
C ASP A 178 21.49 -18.95 -5.40
N VAL A 179 20.79 -18.32 -6.36
CA VAL A 179 19.44 -18.72 -6.75
C VAL A 179 19.47 -19.28 -8.17
N ALA A 180 19.03 -20.53 -8.35
CA ALA A 180 18.83 -21.11 -9.68
C ALA A 180 17.71 -20.38 -10.43
N ALA A 181 17.63 -20.57 -11.76
CA ALA A 181 16.53 -19.99 -12.53
C ALA A 181 15.17 -20.43 -11.95
N GLY A 182 14.37 -19.46 -11.50
CA GLY A 182 13.16 -19.69 -10.73
C GLY A 182 12.60 -18.40 -10.10
N PRO A 183 11.59 -18.50 -9.23
CA PRO A 183 10.99 -17.35 -8.58
C PRO A 183 11.95 -16.73 -7.56
N LEU A 184 11.94 -15.39 -7.52
CA LEU A 184 12.55 -14.61 -6.46
C LEU A 184 11.46 -14.23 -5.45
N THR A 185 11.75 -14.41 -4.17
CA THR A 185 10.77 -14.28 -3.08
C THR A 185 11.39 -13.59 -1.88
N MET A 186 10.58 -12.80 -1.19
CA MET A 186 10.97 -12.03 -0.02
C MET A 186 10.16 -12.42 1.22
N THR A 187 10.65 -12.07 2.41
CA THR A 187 9.84 -12.15 3.62
C THR A 187 9.07 -10.83 3.78
N TYR A 188 7.74 -10.88 3.87
CA TYR A 188 6.90 -9.69 4.08
C TYR A 188 6.83 -9.26 5.55
N SER A 189 7.26 -10.13 6.46
CA SER A 189 7.26 -9.91 7.90
C SER A 189 8.67 -9.85 8.47
N ASP A 190 8.87 -8.93 9.41
CA ASP A 190 9.83 -9.13 10.50
C ASP A 190 9.17 -10.14 11.48
N PRO A 191 9.83 -11.23 11.90
CA PRO A 191 9.29 -12.16 12.89
C PRO A 191 8.92 -11.52 14.25
N THR A 192 9.23 -10.24 14.47
CA THR A 192 8.89 -9.48 15.68
C THR A 192 7.71 -8.52 15.51
N ILE A 193 7.25 -8.27 14.29
CA ILE A 193 6.13 -7.35 14.00
C ILE A 193 4.98 -8.18 13.43
N HIS A 194 3.81 -8.12 14.05
CA HIS A 194 2.59 -8.71 13.52
C HIS A 194 1.89 -7.72 12.56
N PRO A 195 2.08 -7.82 11.24
CA PRO A 195 1.01 -7.61 10.30
C PRO A 195 0.50 -8.98 9.84
N ILE A 196 -0.81 -9.13 9.83
CA ILE A 196 -1.45 -10.39 9.45
C ILE A 196 -1.27 -10.56 7.94
N CYS A 197 -0.22 -11.27 7.52
CA CYS A 197 -0.13 -11.82 6.17
C CYS A 197 -1.15 -12.96 6.04
N TRP A 198 -2.34 -12.65 5.54
CA TRP A 198 -3.40 -13.63 5.28
C TRP A 198 -3.11 -14.60 4.12
N HIS A 199 -1.91 -14.57 3.53
CA HIS A 199 -1.55 -15.41 2.39
C HIS A 199 -0.95 -16.77 2.80
N ASP A 200 -0.73 -17.02 4.10
CA ASP A 200 -0.12 -18.27 4.60
C ASP A 200 -1.15 -19.28 5.13
N MET A 201 -2.44 -19.13 4.81
CA MET A 201 -3.42 -20.19 5.04
C MET A 201 -3.74 -20.88 3.72
N ASP A 202 -2.81 -21.72 3.28
CA ASP A 202 -3.13 -22.82 2.37
C ASP A 202 -4.22 -23.67 3.01
N PHE A 203 -5.39 -23.75 2.35
CA PHE A 203 -6.39 -24.78 2.61
C PHE A 203 -6.14 -25.99 1.70
#